data_AF-A0A927XGS1-F1
#
_entry.id   AF-A0A927XGS1-F1
#
_cell.length_a   1.000
_cell.length_b   1.000
_cell.length_c   1.000
_cell.angle_alpha   90.00
_cell.angle_beta   90.00
_cell.angle_gamma   90.00
#
_symmetry.space_group_name_H-M   'P 1'
#
loop_
_entity.id
_entity.type
_entity.pdbx_description
1 polymer ?
#
loop_
_entity_poly.entity_id
_entity_poly.type
_entity_poly.pdbx_seq_one_letter_code
_entity_poly.pdbx_strand_id
1 'polypeptide(L)'
;MKKIFLVLIMFFLLITNVYADEELLIENIIINNALMEPKFDRYNNYYSVTISKNTNTLDIKCEYDEEKYKMVISNNENLVQNKLVYVTIYNEETEEQNTYIFKIYVDKIEDTVFNIENNKEDLKVKTKEVSKKIAPSIGAVCLSLIIIFYYILFLR
;
A
#
# COMPACT_ATOMS: atom_id res chain seq x y z
N MET A 1 14.12 -41.28 -15.83
CA MET A 1 13.40 -40.00 -16.07
C MET A 1 12.14 -39.86 -15.21
N LYS A 2 11.22 -40.83 -15.16
CA LYS A 2 9.96 -40.73 -14.38
C LYS A 2 10.13 -40.51 -12.85
N LYS A 3 11.15 -41.09 -12.23
CA LYS A 3 11.39 -40.95 -10.77
C LYS A 3 11.85 -39.55 -10.35
N ILE A 4 12.69 -38.90 -11.16
CA ILE A 4 13.15 -37.52 -10.93
C ILE A 4 11.98 -36.54 -11.08
N PHE A 5 11.12 -36.76 -12.09
CA PHE A 5 9.91 -35.97 -12.30
C PHE A 5 8.92 -36.09 -11.11
N LEU A 6 8.74 -37.29 -10.56
CA LEU A 6 7.89 -37.52 -9.39
C LEU A 6 8.43 -36.82 -8.13
N VAL A 7 9.75 -36.85 -7.92
CA VAL A 7 10.41 -36.16 -6.80
C VAL A 7 10.30 -34.65 -6.97
N LEU A 8 10.44 -34.13 -8.19
CA LEU A 8 10.25 -32.71 -8.48
C LEU A 8 8.80 -32.26 -8.21
N ILE A 9 7.81 -33.08 -8.57
CA ILE A 9 6.39 -32.81 -8.28
C ILE A 9 6.11 -32.82 -6.78
N MET A 10 6.62 -33.80 -6.04
CA MET A 10 6.45 -33.82 -4.58
C MET A 10 7.15 -32.64 -3.90
N PHE A 11 8.31 -32.22 -4.41
CA PHE A 11 9.00 -31.02 -3.92
C PHE A 11 8.21 -29.75 -4.23
N PHE A 12 7.62 -29.65 -5.43
CA PHE A 12 6.75 -28.54 -5.82
C PHE A 12 5.50 -28.46 -4.92
N LEU A 13 4.87 -29.60 -4.60
CA LEU A 13 3.72 -29.68 -3.70
C LEU A 13 4.05 -29.32 -2.24
N LEU A 14 5.29 -29.52 -1.80
CA LEU A 14 5.74 -29.10 -0.47
C LEU A 14 5.97 -27.59 -0.39
N ILE A 15 6.44 -26.96 -1.48
CA ILE A 15 6.64 -25.50 -1.54
C ILE A 15 5.31 -24.76 -1.61
N THR A 16 4.29 -25.31 -2.27
CA THR A 16 2.96 -24.68 -2.39
C THR A 16 2.14 -24.64 -1.09
N ASN A 17 2.59 -25.29 -0.01
CA ASN A 17 1.91 -25.22 1.29
C ASN A 17 2.34 -24.02 2.14
N VAL A 18 3.28 -23.19 1.68
CA VAL A 18 3.35 -21.79 2.15
C VAL A 18 2.24 -21.06 1.41
N TYR A 19 1.00 -21.24 1.88
CA TYR A 19 -0.12 -20.46 1.44
C TYR A 19 0.15 -19.02 1.87
N ALA A 20 0.56 -18.18 0.92
CA ALA A 20 0.48 -16.75 1.12
C ALA A 20 -0.98 -16.43 1.41
N ASP A 21 -1.25 -15.79 2.53
CA ASP A 21 -2.57 -15.41 2.94
C ASP A 21 -3.05 -14.27 2.04
N GLU A 22 -3.79 -14.64 0.99
CA GLU A 22 -4.21 -13.74 -0.07
C GLU A 22 -5.12 -12.59 0.44
N GLU A 23 -5.61 -12.67 1.68
CA GLU A 23 -6.58 -11.73 2.24
C GLU A 23 -6.02 -10.83 3.36
N LEU A 24 -4.70 -10.72 3.52
CA LEU A 24 -4.05 -9.93 4.56
C LEU A 24 -4.14 -8.40 4.31
N LEU A 25 -5.37 -7.89 4.35
CA LEU A 25 -5.79 -6.58 3.89
C LEU A 25 -6.83 -6.04 4.86
N ILE A 26 -6.84 -4.72 5.05
CA ILE A 26 -7.87 -4.04 5.81
C ILE A 26 -8.99 -3.69 4.83
N GLU A 27 -10.23 -3.99 5.20
CA GLU A 27 -11.40 -3.73 4.35
C GLU A 27 -11.70 -2.24 4.27
N ASN A 28 -11.53 -1.53 5.39
CA ASN A 28 -11.78 -0.11 5.50
C ASN A 28 -10.94 0.54 6.63
N ILE A 29 -10.50 1.79 6.42
CA ILE A 29 -9.81 2.61 7.41
C ILE A 29 -10.43 4.00 7.47
N ILE A 30 -10.74 4.45 8.68
CA ILE A 30 -11.25 5.80 8.96
C ILE A 30 -10.31 6.48 9.97
N ILE A 31 -9.94 7.73 9.69
CA ILE A 31 -9.18 8.58 10.64
C ILE A 31 -10.07 9.77 11.01
N ASN A 32 -10.63 9.77 12.22
CA ASN A 32 -11.71 10.70 12.59
C ASN A 32 -11.24 12.15 12.78
N ASN A 33 -9.96 12.34 13.13
CA ASN A 33 -9.40 13.63 13.52
C ASN A 33 -8.36 14.18 12.52
N ALA A 34 -8.40 13.72 11.27
CA ALA A 34 -7.48 14.12 10.22
C ALA A 34 -8.10 14.00 8.83
N LEU A 35 -7.48 14.67 7.85
CA LEU A 35 -7.82 14.50 6.44
C LEU A 35 -6.82 13.53 5.80
N MET A 36 -7.31 12.48 5.16
CA MET A 36 -6.49 11.46 4.52
C MET A 36 -6.65 11.50 3.00
N GLU A 37 -5.51 11.50 2.30
CA GLU A 37 -5.45 11.48 0.84
C GLU A 37 -4.42 10.46 0.32
N PRO A 38 -4.75 9.69 -0.73
CA PRO A 38 -6.06 9.60 -1.38
C PRO A 38 -7.12 8.98 -0.44
N LYS A 39 -8.38 8.92 -0.89
CA LYS A 39 -9.40 8.09 -0.22
C LYS A 39 -8.86 6.66 -0.09
N PHE A 40 -9.22 5.99 1.01
CA PHE A 40 -8.77 4.64 1.29
C PHE A 40 -9.07 3.67 0.14
N ASP A 41 -8.06 2.87 -0.20
CA ASP A 41 -8.09 1.75 -1.13
C ASP A 41 -7.22 0.63 -0.51
N ARG A 42 -7.79 -0.56 -0.31
CA ARG A 42 -7.10 -1.68 0.34
C ARG A 42 -5.81 -2.12 -0.36
N TYR A 43 -5.62 -1.80 -1.64
CA TYR A 43 -4.42 -2.11 -2.41
C TYR A 43 -3.40 -0.97 -2.43
N ASN A 44 -3.73 0.18 -1.85
CA ASN A 44 -2.80 1.28 -1.63
C ASN A 44 -2.32 1.27 -0.18
N ASN A 45 -1.00 1.15 0.00
CA ASN A 45 -0.37 1.10 1.32
C ASN A 45 0.23 2.44 1.77
N TYR A 46 0.06 3.53 1.00
CA TYR A 46 0.68 4.82 1.33
C TYR A 46 -0.30 5.98 1.22
N TYR A 47 -0.39 6.76 2.30
CA TYR A 47 -1.32 7.88 2.43
C TYR A 47 -0.63 9.11 2.99
N SER A 48 -1.11 10.27 2.58
CA SER A 48 -0.85 11.55 3.23
C SER A 48 -1.98 11.84 4.21
N VAL A 49 -1.64 12.24 5.43
CA VAL A 49 -2.60 12.58 6.48
C VAL A 49 -2.30 13.97 7.01
N THR A 50 -3.23 14.89 6.80
CA THR A 50 -3.14 16.26 7.28
C THR A 50 -3.84 16.39 8.62
N ILE A 51 -3.10 16.83 9.65
CA ILE A 51 -3.58 17.01 11.02
C ILE A 51 -3.50 18.48 11.44
N SER A 52 -4.36 18.87 12.38
CA SER A 52 -4.23 20.16 13.07
C SER A 52 -2.96 20.22 13.91
N LYS A 53 -2.41 21.43 14.11
CA LYS A 53 -1.16 21.69 14.87
C LYS A 53 -1.11 21.07 16.28
N ASN A 54 -2.26 20.89 16.93
CA ASN A 54 -2.36 20.40 18.30
C ASN A 54 -2.72 18.90 18.39
N THR A 55 -2.83 18.21 17.26
CA THR A 55 -3.15 16.78 17.23
C THR A 55 -1.91 15.97 17.58
N ASN A 56 -1.95 15.26 18.72
CA ASN A 56 -0.81 14.47 19.20
C ASN A 56 -0.85 12.99 18.79
N THR A 57 -2.02 12.49 18.39
CA THR A 57 -2.29 11.11 17.98
C THR A 57 -3.38 11.08 16.90
N LEU A 58 -3.37 10.07 16.02
CA LEU A 58 -4.47 9.80 15.09
C LEU A 58 -5.52 8.92 15.78
N ASP A 59 -6.80 9.26 15.61
CA ASP A 59 -7.93 8.40 15.98
C ASP A 59 -8.28 7.51 14.78
N ILE A 60 -7.68 6.31 14.75
CA ILE A 60 -7.76 5.36 13.65
C ILE A 60 -8.75 4.25 14.01
N LYS A 61 -9.68 3.96 13.10
CA LYS A 61 -10.57 2.79 13.14
C LYS A 61 -10.38 1.96 11.88
N CYS A 62 -10.25 0.65 12.04
CA CYS A 62 -10.03 -0.30 10.95
C CYS A 62 -11.12 -1.39 10.99
N GLU A 63 -11.56 -1.84 9.82
CA GLU A 63 -12.43 -3.00 9.65
C GLU A 63 -11.62 -4.12 8.99
N TYR A 64 -11.50 -5.27 9.66
CA TYR A 64 -10.75 -6.44 9.19
C TYR A 64 -11.28 -7.71 9.87
N ASP A 65 -10.86 -8.88 9.38
CA ASP A 65 -11.19 -10.18 9.99
C ASP A 65 -10.41 -10.37 11.30
N GLU A 66 -10.99 -9.94 12.41
CA GLU A 66 -10.42 -10.04 13.76
C GLU A 66 -10.28 -11.48 14.28
N GLU A 67 -10.98 -12.45 13.66
CA GLU A 67 -10.87 -13.86 14.06
C GLU A 67 -9.57 -14.48 13.53
N LYS A 68 -9.09 -14.00 12.38
CA LYS A 68 -7.87 -14.50 11.73
C LYS A 68 -6.64 -13.64 11.95
N TYR A 69 -6.82 -12.32 12.03
CA TYR A 69 -5.71 -11.37 12.02
C TYR A 69 -5.64 -10.54 13.28
N LYS A 70 -4.45 -10.02 13.54
CA LYS A 70 -4.23 -8.98 14.56
C LYS A 70 -3.76 -7.70 13.92
N MET A 71 -4.10 -6.59 14.56
CA MET A 71 -3.76 -5.26 14.10
C MET A 71 -2.92 -4.52 15.15
N VAL A 72 -1.86 -3.87 14.70
CA VAL A 72 -0.95 -3.07 15.53
C VAL A 72 -0.77 -1.70 14.90
N ILE A 73 -1.04 -0.66 15.68
CA ILE A 73 -0.73 0.73 15.32
C ILE A 73 0.58 1.11 15.99
N SER A 74 1.55 1.58 15.22
CA SER A 74 2.83 2.02 15.74
C SER A 74 3.19 3.44 15.30
N ASN A 75 4.00 4.10 16.14
CA ASN A 75 4.47 5.48 15.95
C ASN A 75 3.35 6.55 15.93
N ASN A 76 2.20 6.28 16.55
CA ASN A 76 1.01 7.14 16.58
C ASN A 76 0.98 8.16 17.73
N GLU A 77 2.12 8.50 18.32
CA GLU A 77 2.22 9.45 19.42
C GLU A 77 3.11 10.63 19.04
N ASN A 78 2.95 11.80 19.66
CA ASN A 78 3.81 12.97 19.45
C ASN A 78 3.96 13.29 17.95
N LEU A 79 2.83 13.43 17.26
CA LEU A 79 2.80 13.63 15.82
C LEU A 79 3.41 14.98 15.43
N VAL A 80 4.24 14.94 14.39
CA VAL A 80 4.93 16.11 13.84
C VAL A 80 5.01 15.98 12.32
N GLN A 81 5.37 17.08 11.66
CA GLN A 81 5.56 17.13 10.21
C GLN A 81 6.47 15.99 9.71
N ASN A 82 6.05 15.32 8.64
CA ASN A 82 6.72 14.21 7.97
C ASN A 82 6.89 12.93 8.80
N LYS A 83 6.31 12.85 10.00
CA LYS A 83 6.29 11.60 10.76
C LYS A 83 5.51 10.52 10.00
N LEU A 84 5.89 9.26 10.17
CA LEU A 84 5.19 8.11 9.58
C LEU A 84 4.50 7.32 10.69
N VAL A 85 3.19 7.15 10.58
CA VAL A 85 2.40 6.23 11.41
C VAL A 85 2.15 4.96 10.61
N TYR A 86 2.22 3.81 11.27
CA TYR A 86 2.04 2.51 10.64
C TYR A 86 0.85 1.79 11.25
N VAL A 87 0.01 1.22 10.38
CA VAL A 87 -1.03 0.27 10.76
C VAL A 87 -0.69 -1.05 10.10
N THR A 88 -0.29 -2.03 10.91
CA THR A 88 0.11 -3.36 10.44
C THR A 88 -0.98 -4.35 10.81
N ILE A 89 -1.49 -5.06 9.81
CA ILE A 89 -2.27 -6.28 10.01
C ILE A 89 -1.32 -7.47 9.83
N TYR A 90 -1.42 -8.49 10.68
CA TYR A 90 -0.54 -9.65 10.62
C TYR A 90 -1.27 -10.94 11.01
N ASN A 91 -0.85 -12.04 10.39
CA ASN A 91 -1.30 -13.39 10.67
C ASN A 91 -0.27 -14.05 11.61
N GLU A 92 -0.71 -14.49 12.78
CA GLU A 92 0.18 -15.11 13.78
C GLU A 92 0.63 -16.52 13.43
N GLU A 93 -0.16 -17.25 12.62
CA GLU A 93 0.14 -18.62 12.25
C GLU A 93 1.18 -18.68 11.12
N THR A 94 1.10 -17.76 10.16
CA THR A 94 1.98 -17.73 8.98
C THR A 94 3.13 -16.73 9.11
N GLU A 95 3.11 -15.85 10.12
CA GLU A 95 4.04 -14.71 10.30
C GLU A 95 4.00 -13.67 9.16
N GLU A 96 2.99 -13.72 8.29
CA GLU A 96 2.80 -12.76 7.21
C GLU A 96 2.18 -11.46 7.71
N GLN A 97 2.51 -10.35 7.05
CA GLN A 97 2.04 -9.02 7.44
C GLN A 97 1.89 -8.07 6.26
N ASN A 98 1.00 -7.09 6.41
CA ASN A 98 0.80 -5.98 5.49
C ASN A 98 0.68 -4.69 6.30
N THR A 99 1.30 -3.62 5.79
CA THR A 99 1.44 -2.37 6.51
C THR A 99 0.97 -1.20 5.66
N TYR A 100 0.00 -0.46 6.20
CA TYR A 100 -0.44 0.83 5.69
C TYR A 100 0.37 1.93 6.36
N ILE A 101 0.90 2.84 5.55
CA ILE A 101 1.82 3.91 5.96
C ILE A 101 1.12 5.25 5.79
N PHE A 102 1.04 6.01 6.88
CA PHE A 102 0.42 7.34 6.92
C PHE A 102 1.50 8.39 7.18
N LYS A 103 1.81 9.19 6.16
CA LYS A 103 2.74 10.31 6.29
C LYS A 103 2.02 11.56 6.75
N ILE A 104 2.47 12.09 7.87
CA ILE A 104 1.85 13.23 8.54
C ILE A 104 2.27 14.55 7.91
N TYR A 105 1.30 15.40 7.63
CA TYR A 105 1.44 16.81 7.31
C TYR A 105 0.71 17.60 8.39
N VAL A 106 1.37 18.59 8.97
CA VAL A 106 0.75 19.47 9.95
C VAL A 106 0.21 20.68 9.19
N ASP A 107 -1.09 20.91 9.32
CA ASP A 107 -1.72 22.07 8.72
C ASP A 107 -1.11 23.34 9.32
N LYS A 108 -0.63 24.20 8.43
CA LYS A 108 -0.07 25.49 8.82
C LYS A 108 -1.22 26.47 8.78
N ILE A 109 -1.75 26.81 9.94
CA ILE A 109 -2.64 27.95 10.06
C ILE A 109 -1.81 29.18 9.65
N GLU A 110 -2.00 29.67 8.42
CA GLU A 110 -1.87 31.11 8.21
C GLU A 110 -3.04 31.73 8.96
N ASP A 111 -2.76 32.60 9.93
CA ASP A 111 -3.78 33.42 10.59
C ASP A 111 -4.34 34.44 9.58
N THR A 112 -5.01 33.96 8.53
CA THR A 112 -5.79 34.79 7.63
C THR A 112 -7.24 34.67 8.09
N VAL A 113 -7.71 35.71 8.75
CA VAL A 113 -9.14 35.97 8.92
C VAL A 113 -9.75 36.05 7.52
N PHE A 114 -10.32 34.95 7.03
CA PHE A 114 -10.99 34.94 5.73
C PHE A 114 -12.33 35.64 5.85
N ASN A 115 -12.33 36.92 5.48
CA ASN A 115 -13.52 37.62 5.05
C ASN A 115 -13.61 37.56 3.51
N ILE A 116 -14.76 37.05 3.06
CA ILE A 116 -15.47 37.47 1.84
C ILE A 116 -15.05 36.87 0.48
N GLU A 117 -16.08 36.25 -0.12
CA GLU A 117 -16.48 36.16 -1.53
C GLU A 117 -15.51 35.68 -2.61
N ASN A 118 -15.98 34.63 -3.29
CA ASN A 118 -16.06 34.49 -4.74
C ASN A 118 -14.98 35.24 -5.53
N ASN A 119 -13.87 34.57 -5.82
CA ASN A 119 -13.24 34.75 -7.12
C ASN A 119 -12.63 33.46 -7.64
N LYS A 120 -13.15 33.02 -8.79
CA LYS A 120 -12.52 32.02 -9.65
C LYS A 120 -11.30 32.69 -10.27
N GLU A 121 -10.09 32.30 -9.85
CA GLU A 121 -8.89 32.61 -10.62
C GLU A 121 -8.09 31.32 -10.87
N ASP A 122 -7.91 31.05 -12.16
CA ASP A 122 -7.20 29.93 -12.74
C ASP A 122 -5.71 29.93 -12.32
N LEU A 123 -5.30 28.93 -11.55
CA LEU A 123 -3.87 28.65 -11.33
C LEU A 123 -3.36 27.67 -12.39
N LYS A 124 -2.71 28.21 -13.43
CA LYS A 124 -1.89 27.44 -14.38
C LYS A 124 -0.68 26.82 -13.66
N VAL A 125 -0.83 25.56 -13.26
CA VAL A 125 0.31 24.72 -12.84
C VAL A 125 1.16 24.39 -14.06
N LYS A 126 2.40 24.92 -14.11
CA LYS A 126 3.42 24.48 -15.07
C LYS A 126 3.84 23.05 -14.72
N THR A 127 3.32 22.10 -15.49
CA THR A 127 3.75 20.70 -15.48
C THR A 127 5.22 20.62 -15.93
N LYS A 128 6.11 20.11 -15.07
CA LYS A 128 7.44 19.65 -15.51
C LYS A 128 7.25 18.30 -16.20
N GLU A 129 7.58 18.24 -17.48
CA GLU A 129 7.63 17.01 -18.26
C GLU A 129 8.62 16.02 -17.62
N VAL A 130 8.11 14.85 -17.20
CA VAL A 130 8.93 13.69 -16.83
C VAL A 130 9.04 12.80 -18.05
N SER A 131 10.28 12.51 -18.47
CA SER A 131 10.64 11.81 -19.69
C SER A 131 9.97 10.42 -19.81
N LYS A 132 9.09 10.29 -20.79
CA LYS A 132 8.30 9.10 -21.13
C LYS A 132 9.12 8.03 -21.86
N LYS A 133 10.13 7.43 -21.21
CA LYS A 133 10.97 6.38 -21.86
C LYS A 133 11.33 5.14 -21.04
N ILE A 134 10.70 4.87 -19.89
CA ILE A 134 11.01 3.66 -19.09
C ILE A 134 9.87 2.60 -19.14
N ALA A 135 8.66 2.96 -19.57
CA ALA A 135 7.52 2.05 -19.54
C ALA A 135 7.51 0.86 -20.55
N PRO A 136 8.15 0.88 -21.74
CA PRO A 136 7.97 -0.23 -22.69
C PRO A 136 8.92 -1.42 -22.48
N SER A 137 9.82 -1.42 -21.48
CA SER A 137 10.85 -2.46 -21.35
C SER A 137 10.38 -3.73 -20.61
N ILE A 138 9.48 -3.62 -19.62
CA ILE A 138 9.04 -4.78 -18.82
C ILE A 138 8.21 -5.76 -19.67
N GLY A 139 7.28 -5.26 -20.49
CA GLY A 139 6.38 -6.11 -21.28
C GLY A 139 7.10 -7.01 -22.28
N ALA A 140 8.15 -6.49 -22.93
CA ALA A 140 8.93 -7.25 -23.90
C ALA A 140 9.76 -8.37 -23.23
N VAL A 141 10.27 -8.13 -22.02
CA VAL A 141 11.03 -9.13 -21.25
C VAL A 141 10.11 -10.26 -20.78
N CYS A 142 8.92 -9.93 -20.25
CA CYS A 142 7.94 -10.93 -19.84
C CYS A 142 7.48 -11.81 -21.01
N LEU A 143 7.17 -11.20 -22.16
CA LEU A 143 6.71 -11.94 -23.34
C LEU A 143 7.79 -12.89 -23.88
N SER A 144 9.07 -12.48 -23.81
CA SER A 144 10.19 -13.32 -24.22
C SER A 144 10.36 -14.55 -23.31
N LEU A 145 10.22 -14.39 -21.99
CA LEU A 145 10.30 -15.49 -21.04
C LEU A 145 9.18 -16.51 -21.23
N ILE A 146 7.95 -16.04 -21.50
CA ILE A 146 6.79 -16.91 -21.74
C ILE A 146 7.01 -17.78 -22.99
N ILE A 147 7.52 -17.19 -24.08
CA ILE A 147 7.79 -17.93 -25.33
C ILE A 147 8.88 -18.99 -25.12
N ILE A 148 9.95 -18.67 -24.39
CA ILE A 148 11.02 -19.62 -24.07
C ILE A 148 10.46 -20.78 -23.26
N PHE A 149 9.64 -20.49 -22.26
CA PHE A 149 9.03 -21.51 -21.41
C PHE A 149 8.09 -22.43 -22.20
N TYR A 150 7.27 -21.85 -23.09
CA TYR A 150 6.42 -22.61 -24.00
C TYR A 150 7.23 -23.54 -24.91
N TYR A 151 8.33 -23.06 -25.49
CA TYR A 151 9.18 -23.87 -26.37
C TYR A 151 9.78 -25.07 -25.64
N ILE A 152 10.29 -24.87 -24.42
CA ILE A 152 10.89 -25.94 -23.60
C ILE A 152 9.86 -27.01 -23.22
N LEU A 153 8.61 -26.60 -22.94
CA LEU A 153 7.57 -27.51 -22.48
C LEU A 153 6.81 -28.24 -23.59
N PHE A 154 6.60 -27.60 -24.74
CA PHE A 154 5.68 -28.08 -25.77
C PHE A 154 6.32 -28.40 -27.12
N LEU A 155 7.49 -27.84 -27.43
CA LEU A 155 8.16 -28.00 -28.72
C LEU A 155 9.45 -28.84 -28.66
N ARG A 156 9.76 -29.42 -27.50
CA ARG A 156 10.78 -30.44 -27.33
C ARG A 156 10.17 -31.82 -27.17
#